data_AF-A0A1H8Z013-F1
#
_entry.id   AF-A0A1H8Z013-F1
#
_cell.length_a   1.000
_cell.length_b   1.000
_cell.length_c   1.000
_cell.angle_alpha   90.00
_cell.angle_beta   90.00
_cell.angle_gamma   90.00
#
_symmetry.space_group_name_H-M   'P 1'
#
loop_
_entity.id
_entity.type
_entity.pdbx_description
1 polymer ?
#
loop_
_entity_poly.entity_id
_entity_poly.type
_entity_poly.pdbx_seq_one_letter_code
_entity_poly.pdbx_strand_id
1 'polypeptide(L)' 'MILKNQIITNIKIESVNDLYKLKPFLEDGTLKINKSQIARELKVDRRTVDKYIKGYTKPETRNCNDCITPFYDIIAEL' A
#
# COMPACT_ATOMS: atom_id res chain seq x y z
N MET A 1 -14.91 29.06 2.70
CA MET A 1 -14.08 29.15 1.48
C MET A 1 -14.09 27.79 0.80
N ILE A 2 -14.62 27.69 -0.43
CA ILE A 2 -14.69 26.41 -1.15
C ILE A 2 -13.60 26.44 -2.22
N LEU A 3 -12.55 25.65 -2.00
CA LEU A 3 -11.49 25.42 -3.00
C LEU A 3 -11.94 24.32 -3.95
N LYS A 4 -12.50 24.69 -5.11
CA LYS A 4 -12.73 23.75 -6.22
C LYS A 4 -11.45 23.66 -7.03
N ASN A 5 -10.63 22.63 -6.76
CA ASN A 5 -9.49 22.33 -7.60
C ASN A 5 -9.92 21.33 -8.68
N GLN A 6 -10.05 21.77 -9.93
CA GLN A 6 -10.15 20.86 -11.07
C GLN A 6 -8.76 20.28 -11.33
N ILE A 7 -8.40 19.25 -10.57
CA ILE A 7 -7.10 18.60 -10.73
C ILE A 7 -7.19 17.70 -11.97
N ILE A 8 -6.64 18.17 -13.09
CA ILE A 8 -6.29 17.29 -14.21
C ILE A 8 -5.05 16.50 -13.79
N THR A 9 -5.23 15.45 -12.98
CA THR A 9 -4.14 14.60 -12.50
C THR A 9 -3.89 13.44 -13.46
N ASN A 10 -2.76 13.48 -14.15
CA ASN A 10 -2.19 12.29 -14.77
C ASN A 10 -1.48 11.48 -13.68
N ILE A 11 -2.13 10.44 -13.17
CA ILE A 11 -1.54 9.54 -12.16
C ILE A 11 -0.83 8.41 -12.92
N LYS A 12 0.50 8.40 -12.83
CA LYS A 12 1.30 7.30 -13.35
C LYS A 12 1.51 6.25 -12.25
N ILE A 13 1.22 5.00 -12.58
CA ILE A 13 1.43 3.82 -11.72
C ILE A 13 2.41 2.92 -12.46
N GLU A 14 3.65 2.88 -11.99
CA GLU A 14 4.69 2.02 -12.57
C GLU A 14 4.93 0.78 -11.71
N SER A 15 4.63 0.88 -10.41
CA SER A 15 4.89 -0.17 -9.44
C SER A 15 3.71 -0.41 -8.49
N VAL A 16 3.75 -1.55 -7.79
CA VAL A 16 2.78 -1.90 -6.74
C VAL A 16 2.82 -0.89 -5.58
N ASN A 17 3.98 -0.30 -5.32
CA ASN A 17 4.13 0.74 -4.30
C ASN A 17 3.41 2.03 -4.68
N ASP A 18 3.15 2.31 -5.95
CA ASP A 18 2.42 3.52 -6.34
C ASP A 18 0.91 3.43 -6.08
N LEU A 19 0.40 2.24 -5.76
CA LEU A 19 -1.03 2.01 -5.60
C LEU A 19 -1.65 2.77 -4.40
N TYR A 20 -0.86 3.18 -3.40
CA TYR A 20 -1.39 4.02 -2.31
C TYR A 20 -1.93 5.35 -2.82
N LYS A 21 -1.43 5.86 -3.96
CA LYS A 21 -1.89 7.11 -4.58
C LYS A 21 -3.36 7.04 -4.97
N LEU A 22 -3.89 5.83 -5.18
CA LEU A 22 -5.30 5.60 -5.52
C LEU A 22 -6.24 5.62 -4.30
N LYS A 23 -5.70 5.60 -3.06
CA LYS A 23 -6.50 5.55 -1.84
C LYS A 23 -7.47 6.74 -1.68
N PRO A 24 -7.04 8.00 -1.86
CA PRO A 24 -7.94 9.15 -1.69
C PRO A 24 -9.11 9.12 -2.68
N PHE A 25 -8.87 8.72 -3.92
CA PHE A 25 -9.90 8.63 -4.96
C PHE A 25 -10.94 7.53 -4.69
N LEU A 26 -10.57 6.53 -3.90
CA LEU A 26 -11.45 5.45 -3.47
C LEU A 26 -12.31 5.87 -2.27
N GLU A 27 -11.72 6.64 -1.34
CA GLU A 27 -12.40 7.20 -0.16
C GLU A 27 -13.39 8.32 -0.54
N ASP A 28 -12.96 9.22 -1.43
CA ASP A 28 -13.79 10.31 -1.95
C ASP A 28 -14.85 9.82 -2.97
N GLY A 29 -14.81 8.53 -3.35
CA GLY A 29 -15.74 7.93 -4.31
C GLY A 29 -15.68 8.53 -5.73
N THR A 30 -14.67 9.36 -6.00
CA THR A 30 -14.52 10.12 -7.24
C THR A 30 -14.12 9.25 -8.43
N LEU A 31 -13.45 8.11 -8.19
CA LEU A 31 -12.94 7.25 -9.26
C LEU A 31 -13.27 5.77 -9.04
N LYS A 32 -13.95 5.17 -10.02
CA LYS A 32 -14.14 3.71 -10.07
C LYS A 32 -12.89 3.03 -10.62
N ILE A 33 -12.06 2.52 -9.72
CA ILE A 33 -10.79 1.87 -10.06
C ILE A 33 -11.01 0.44 -10.57
N ASN A 34 -10.55 0.14 -11.80
CA ASN A 34 -10.54 -1.22 -12.34
C ASN A 34 -9.34 -2.03 -11.82
N LYS A 35 -9.50 -2.65 -10.65
CA LYS A 35 -8.45 -3.43 -9.98
C LYS A 35 -7.92 -4.60 -10.82
N SER A 36 -8.77 -5.21 -11.65
CA SER A 36 -8.38 -6.35 -12.49
C SER A 36 -7.48 -5.94 -13.66
N GLN A 37 -7.68 -4.74 -14.21
CA GLN A 37 -6.80 -4.21 -15.25
C GLN A 37 -5.42 -3.90 -14.67
N ILE A 38 -5.37 -3.18 -13.55
CA ILE A 38 -4.13 -2.86 -12.84
C ILE A 38 -3.35 -4.13 -12.48
N ALA A 39 -4.05 -5.17 -12.02
CA ALA A 39 -3.44 -6.46 -11.69
C ALA A 39 -2.74 -7.10 -12.91
N ARG A 40 -3.34 -7.02 -14.10
CA ARG A 40 -2.75 -7.54 -15.34
C ARG A 40 -1.54 -6.72 -15.78
N GLU A 41 -1.64 -5.39 -15.72
CA GLU A 41 -0.55 -4.48 -16.09
C GLU A 41 0.67 -4.63 -15.18
N LEU A 42 0.45 -4.74 -13.86
CA LEU A 42 1.49 -4.93 -12.86
C LEU A 42 1.91 -6.41 -12.67
N LYS A 43 1.28 -7.36 -13.37
CA LYS A 43 1.49 -8.80 -13.24
C LYS A 43 1.40 -9.30 -11.78
N VAL A 44 0.43 -8.78 -11.02
CA VAL A 44 0.17 -9.16 -9.62
C VAL A 44 -1.24 -9.68 -9.45
N ASP A 45 -1.50 -10.39 -8.35
CA ASP A 45 -2.86 -10.78 -8.00
C ASP A 45 -3.74 -9.56 -7.67
N ARG A 46 -5.04 -9.67 -7.98
CA ARG A 46 -6.03 -8.61 -7.70
C ARG A 46 -6.09 -8.26 -6.21
N ARG A 47 -5.88 -9.23 -5.31
CA ARG A 47 -5.86 -9.00 -3.85
C ARG A 47 -4.64 -8.18 -3.45
N THR A 48 -3.50 -8.35 -4.12
CA THR A 48 -2.31 -7.52 -3.91
C THR A 48 -2.62 -6.07 -4.28
N VAL A 49 -3.31 -5.83 -5.38
CA VAL A 49 -3.73 -4.46 -5.75
C VAL A 49 -4.59 -3.84 -4.64
N ASP A 50 -5.60 -4.55 -4.16
CA ASP A 50 -6.46 -4.07 -3.06
C ASP A 50 -5.69 -3.80 -1.76
N LYS A 51 -4.77 -4.70 -1.41
CA LYS A 51 -3.91 -4.61 -0.22
C LYS A 51 -3.03 -3.35 -0.24
N TYR A 52 -2.40 -3.06 -1.38
CA TYR A 52 -1.52 -1.90 -1.51
C TYR A 52 -2.28 -0.58 -1.66
N ILE A 53 -3.46 -0.57 -2.30
CA ILE A 53 -4.34 0.60 -2.29
C ILE A 53 -4.72 0.99 -0.85
N LYS A 54 -4.96 0.01 0.03
CA LYS A 54 -5.29 0.26 1.45
C LYS A 54 -4.12 0.81 2.27
N GLY A 55 -2.91 0.89 1.71
CA GLY A 55 -1.72 1.44 2.36
C GLY A 55 -0.78 0.39 2.94
N TYR A 56 -0.85 -0.86 2.49
CA TYR A 56 0.16 -1.85 2.84
C TYR A 56 1.52 -1.50 2.23
N THR A 57 2.56 -1.62 3.04
CA THR A 57 3.95 -1.58 2.62
C THR A 57 4.61 -2.91 2.97
N LYS A 58 5.39 -3.47 2.04
CA LYS A 58 6.14 -4.71 2.31
C LYS A 58 7.29 -4.37 3.27
N PRO A 59 7.39 -5.02 4.44
CA PRO A 59 8.54 -4.83 5.31
C PRO A 59 9.80 -5.43 4.65
N GLU A 60 10.96 -4.82 4.89
CA GLU A 60 12.25 -5.32 4.40
C GLU A 60 12.64 -6.62 5.10
N THR A 61 12.38 -6.69 6.41
CA THR A 61 12.66 -7.86 7.24
C THR A 61 11.36 -8.59 7.63
N ARG A 62 11.46 -9.90 7.84
CA ARG A 62 10.36 -10.68 8.40
C ARG A 62 10.22 -10.32 9.88
N ASN A 63 9.05 -9.86 10.29
CA ASN A 63 8.71 -9.78 11.72
C ASN A 63 8.61 -11.22 12.26
N CYS A 64 9.64 -11.67 12.96
CA CYS A 64 9.70 -12.96 13.63
C CYS A 64 9.83 -12.71 15.12
N ASN A 65 8.72 -12.84 15.84
CA ASN A 65 8.72 -12.80 17.29
C ASN A 65 8.63 -14.25 17.76
N ASP A 66 9.77 -14.81 18.16
CA ASP A 66 9.85 -16.14 18.74
C ASP A 66 9.77 -16.04 20.27
N CYS A 67 9.69 -17.17 20.97
CA CYS A 67 9.62 -17.20 22.44
C CYS A 67 10.85 -16.56 23.12
N ILE A 68 11.96 -16.38 22.40
CA ILE A 68 13.20 -15.80 22.90
C ILE A 68 13.25 -14.27 22.70
N THR A 69 12.45 -13.71 21.78
CA THR A 69 12.46 -12.27 21.46
C THR A 69 12.28 -11.36 22.69
N PRO A 70 11.43 -11.68 23.69
CA PRO A 70 11.31 -10.87 24.91
C PRO A 70 12.56 -10.85 25.80
N PHE A 71 13.49 -11.79 25.62
CA PHE A 71 14.66 -11.96 26.46
C PHE A 71 15.95 -11.44 25.81
N TYR A 72 15.90 -10.88 24.60
CA TYR A 72 17.08 -10.37 23.91
C TYR A 72 17.82 -9.28 24.69
N ASP A 73 17.09 -8.41 25.38
CA ASP A 73 17.69 -7.35 26.20
C ASP A 73 18.50 -7.97 27.36
N ILE A 74 17.95 -8.99 28.02
CA ILE A 74 18.63 -9.71 29.13
C ILE A 74 19.85 -10.48 28.61
N ILE A 75 19.72 -11.15 27.45
CA ILE A 75 20.83 -11.91 26.84
C ILE A 75 21.97 -10.96 26.43
N ALA A 76 21.66 -9.74 26.00
CA ALA A 76 22.66 -8.75 25.61
C ALA A 76 23.42 -8.12 26.79
N GLU A 77 22.85 -8.17 28.00
CA GLU A 77 23.46 -7.66 29.24
C GLU A 77 24.38 -8.67 29.96
N LEU A 78 24.39 -9.94 29.53
CA LEU A 78 25.25 -11.01 30.06
C LEU A 78 26.60 -11.10 29.31
#